data_AF-A0A9J6CC72-F1
#
_entry.id   AF-A0A9J6CC72-F1
#
_cell.length_a   1.000
_cell.length_b   1.000
_cell.length_c   1.000
_cell.angle_alpha   90.00
_cell.angle_beta   90.00
_cell.angle_gamma   90.00
#
_symmetry.space_group_name_H-M   'P 1'
#
loop_
_entity.id
_entity.type
_entity.pdbx_description
1 polymer ?
#
loop_
_entity_poly.entity_id
_entity_poly.type
_entity_poly.pdbx_seq_one_letter_code
_entity_poly.pdbx_strand_id
1 'polypeptide(L)'
;MTETGVRFTDGSLEECSLIVYATGYLYSYPYLSIDSGVTCNGDYVRPLWMHCLSINKPTLGFIGLPNLICPNQMFQLQVEFCLTFMTKRKKLPSKEQMLEEYELDMLERWKKGLSKRKGHFLGHKAEAQKKYYDELAKKANIEGIKSCIVKIHSHAHLNRSKHFTNYRNVKYTIIDENNFIVSPLQ
;
A
#
# COMPACT_ATOMS: atom_id res chain seq x y z
N MET A 1 -1.28 -0.34 -33.18
CA MET A 1 -1.60 -1.74 -33.55
C MET A 1 -1.82 -1.77 -35.04
N THR A 2 -1.46 -2.86 -35.70
CA THR A 2 -1.81 -3.15 -37.10
C THR A 2 -2.92 -4.21 -37.10
N GLU A 3 -3.38 -4.60 -38.28
CA GLU A 3 -4.40 -5.65 -38.42
C GLU A 3 -3.93 -7.02 -37.87
N THR A 4 -2.63 -7.34 -38.01
CA THR A 4 -2.04 -8.63 -37.63
C THR A 4 -0.99 -8.54 -36.51
N GLY A 5 -0.78 -7.37 -35.91
CA GLY A 5 0.34 -7.18 -34.99
C GLY A 5 0.47 -5.83 -34.30
N VAL A 6 1.69 -5.52 -33.88
CA VAL A 6 2.05 -4.30 -33.15
C VAL A 6 3.24 -3.61 -33.80
N ARG A 7 3.20 -2.27 -33.78
CA ARG A 7 4.34 -1.41 -34.11
C ARG A 7 4.85 -0.78 -32.82
N PHE A 8 6.12 -0.96 -32.52
CA PHE A 8 6.77 -0.35 -31.36
C PHE A 8 7.30 1.05 -31.68
N THR A 9 7.65 1.81 -30.63
CA THR A 9 8.11 3.20 -30.77
C THR A 9 9.47 3.34 -31.44
N ASP A 10 10.26 2.25 -31.48
CA ASP A 10 11.52 2.18 -32.25
C ASP A 10 11.29 1.90 -33.74
N GLY A 11 10.04 1.73 -34.17
CA GLY A 11 9.64 1.46 -35.55
C GLY A 11 9.50 -0.02 -35.90
N SER A 12 9.98 -0.93 -35.04
CA SER A 12 9.88 -2.38 -35.26
C SER A 12 8.43 -2.86 -35.31
N LEU A 13 8.21 -3.96 -36.04
CA LEU A 13 6.92 -4.59 -36.26
C LEU A 13 7.00 -6.06 -35.84
N GLU A 14 6.02 -6.49 -35.06
CA GLU A 14 5.88 -7.89 -34.65
C GLU A 14 4.45 -8.36 -34.91
N GLU A 15 4.30 -9.53 -35.50
CA GLU A 15 3.00 -10.18 -35.64
C GLU A 15 2.57 -10.77 -34.29
N CYS A 16 1.30 -10.59 -33.94
CA CYS A 16 0.75 -11.19 -32.72
C CYS A 16 -0.73 -11.48 -32.88
N SER A 17 -1.16 -12.65 -32.38
CA SER A 17 -2.57 -13.02 -32.37
C SER A 17 -3.31 -12.54 -31.12
N LEU A 18 -2.58 -12.21 -30.05
CA LEU A 18 -3.15 -11.83 -28.74
C LEU A 18 -2.36 -10.70 -28.10
N ILE A 19 -3.09 -9.78 -27.46
CA ILE A 19 -2.51 -8.67 -26.69
C ILE A 19 -3.08 -8.72 -25.28
N VAL A 20 -2.20 -8.80 -24.28
CA VAL A 20 -2.58 -8.83 -22.87
C VAL A 20 -2.21 -7.51 -22.20
N TYR A 21 -3.22 -6.75 -21.78
CA TYR A 21 -3.01 -5.49 -21.06
C TYR A 21 -2.69 -5.75 -19.59
N ALA A 22 -1.41 -5.66 -19.23
CA ALA A 22 -0.92 -5.74 -17.84
C ALA A 22 -0.72 -4.34 -17.22
N THR A 23 -1.66 -3.40 -17.44
CA THR A 23 -1.52 -1.96 -17.11
C THR A 23 -1.98 -1.57 -15.70
N GLY A 24 -2.28 -2.54 -14.84
CA GLY A 24 -2.74 -2.32 -13.48
C GLY A 24 -4.24 -2.03 -13.37
N TYR A 25 -4.65 -1.43 -12.26
CA TYR A 25 -6.05 -1.23 -11.87
C TYR A 25 -6.31 0.20 -11.39
N LEU A 26 -7.57 0.61 -11.42
CA LEU A 26 -8.05 1.87 -10.84
C LEU A 26 -8.82 1.59 -9.55
N TYR A 27 -8.79 2.51 -8.60
CA TYR A 27 -9.71 2.49 -7.47
C TYR A 27 -11.12 2.79 -7.97
N SER A 28 -12.08 1.93 -7.63
CA SER A 28 -13.49 2.08 -7.99
C SER A 28 -14.38 1.62 -6.85
N TYR A 29 -15.23 2.52 -6.38
CA TYR A 29 -16.19 2.29 -5.30
C TYR A 29 -17.58 2.77 -5.76
N PRO A 30 -18.21 2.09 -6.73
CA PRO A 30 -19.45 2.57 -7.37
C PRO A 30 -20.64 2.66 -6.40
N TYR A 31 -20.52 2.04 -5.23
CA TYR A 31 -21.51 2.05 -4.16
C TYR A 31 -21.35 3.20 -3.15
N LEU A 32 -20.27 4.00 -3.22
CA LEU A 32 -20.09 5.15 -2.34
C LEU A 32 -20.78 6.39 -2.94
N SER A 33 -21.80 6.91 -2.24
CA SER A 33 -22.42 8.19 -2.61
C SER A 33 -21.48 9.36 -2.34
N ILE A 34 -21.74 10.50 -3.00
CA ILE A 34 -21.04 11.77 -2.74
C ILE A 34 -21.13 12.20 -1.26
N ASP A 35 -22.21 11.83 -0.58
CA ASP A 35 -22.44 12.13 0.83
C ASP A 35 -21.46 11.40 1.74
N SER A 36 -20.77 10.36 1.27
CA SER A 36 -19.69 9.71 2.03
C SER A 36 -18.57 10.70 2.42
N GLY A 37 -18.47 11.82 1.69
CA GLY A 37 -17.40 12.79 1.84
C GLY A 37 -16.04 12.24 1.38
N VAL A 38 -16.03 11.13 0.63
CA VAL A 38 -14.84 10.53 0.05
C VAL A 38 -14.90 10.65 -1.46
N THR A 39 -13.80 11.07 -2.08
CA THR A 39 -13.61 11.17 -3.52
C THR A 39 -12.69 10.05 -3.99
N CYS A 40 -13.11 9.36 -5.05
CA CYS A 40 -12.32 8.34 -5.73
C CYS A 40 -12.57 8.42 -7.25
N ASN A 41 -11.76 9.19 -7.95
CA ASN A 41 -11.91 9.42 -9.40
C ASN A 41 -10.82 8.65 -10.18
N GLY A 42 -10.59 7.38 -9.83
CA GLY A 42 -9.57 6.52 -10.44
C GLY A 42 -8.12 6.83 -10.06
N ASP A 43 -7.82 8.01 -9.51
CA ASP A 43 -6.47 8.35 -9.03
C ASP A 43 -6.15 7.69 -7.68
N TYR A 44 -6.72 8.22 -6.59
CA TYR A 44 -6.55 7.72 -5.22
C TYR A 44 -7.74 8.15 -4.36
N VAL A 45 -7.91 7.49 -3.22
CA VAL A 45 -9.05 7.67 -2.30
C VAL A 45 -8.73 8.76 -1.29
N ARG A 46 -9.62 9.75 -1.13
CA ARG A 46 -9.38 10.92 -0.27
C ARG A 46 -10.64 11.59 0.26
N PRO A 47 -10.56 12.40 1.33
CA PRO A 47 -9.43 12.52 2.24
C PRO A 47 -9.51 11.43 3.33
N LEU A 48 -8.40 10.74 3.56
CA LEU A 48 -8.31 9.64 4.52
C LEU A 48 -7.20 9.91 5.53
N TRP A 49 -7.53 9.83 6.82
CA TRP A 49 -6.54 9.87 7.89
C TRP A 49 -5.80 8.53 7.93
N MET A 50 -4.47 8.59 7.86
CA MET A 50 -3.58 7.43 7.84
C MET A 50 -3.89 6.40 6.74
N HIS A 51 -4.46 6.83 5.60
CA HIS A 51 -4.98 5.96 4.54
C HIS A 51 -6.04 4.94 4.99
N CYS A 52 -6.65 5.15 6.17
CA CYS A 52 -7.59 4.23 6.79
C CYS A 52 -8.97 4.88 6.95
N LEU A 53 -9.09 5.90 7.81
CA LEU A 53 -10.38 6.45 8.22
C LEU A 53 -10.78 7.64 7.35
N SER A 54 -12.04 7.69 6.92
CA SER A 54 -12.58 8.90 6.29
C SER A 54 -12.58 10.05 7.30
N ILE A 55 -11.96 11.17 6.93
CA ILE A 55 -11.91 12.36 7.78
C ILE A 55 -13.30 13.00 7.92
N ASN A 56 -14.10 12.92 6.85
CA ASN A 56 -15.44 13.51 6.83
C ASN A 56 -16.47 12.64 7.56
N LYS A 57 -16.27 11.32 7.58
CA LYS A 57 -17.13 10.36 8.29
C LYS A 57 -16.28 9.28 8.96
N PRO A 58 -15.72 9.51 10.15
CA PRO A 58 -14.81 8.58 10.84
C PRO A 58 -15.41 7.24 11.31
N THR A 59 -16.63 6.93 10.90
CA THR A 59 -17.26 5.60 10.98
C THR A 59 -17.09 4.79 9.69
N LEU A 60 -16.48 5.37 8.66
CA LEU A 60 -16.13 4.72 7.39
C LEU A 60 -14.61 4.52 7.33
N GLY A 61 -14.18 3.27 7.12
CA GLY A 61 -12.78 2.88 7.02
C GLY A 61 -12.49 2.15 5.71
N PHE A 62 -11.27 2.31 5.21
CA PHE A 62 -10.72 1.64 4.04
C PHE A 62 -9.52 0.82 4.48
N ILE A 63 -9.48 -0.44 4.05
CA ILE A 63 -8.40 -1.37 4.38
C ILE A 63 -7.72 -1.78 3.07
N GLY A 64 -6.39 -1.81 3.09
CA GLY A 64 -5.58 -2.33 1.99
C GLY A 64 -5.36 -1.38 0.82
N LEU A 65 -5.56 -0.07 1.00
CA LEU A 65 -5.22 0.92 -0.03
C LEU A 65 -3.70 1.02 -0.31
N PRO A 66 -2.80 0.98 0.70
CA PRO A 66 -1.38 1.05 0.42
C PRO A 66 -0.89 -0.15 -0.39
N ASN A 67 0.03 0.09 -1.34
CA ASN A 67 0.58 -0.94 -2.21
C ASN A 67 2.06 -1.22 -1.93
N LEU A 68 2.54 -2.38 -2.40
CA LEU A 68 3.89 -2.90 -2.13
C LEU A 68 4.18 -3.07 -0.64
N ILE A 69 3.31 -3.78 0.05
CA ILE A 69 3.26 -3.90 1.52
C ILE A 69 3.26 -5.35 1.97
N CYS A 70 3.26 -5.59 3.29
CA CYS A 70 3.00 -6.89 3.90
C CYS A 70 1.47 -7.07 4.07
N PRO A 71 0.74 -7.75 3.15
CA PRO A 71 -0.72 -7.63 3.07
C PRO A 71 -1.42 -8.05 4.35
N ASN A 72 -1.16 -9.28 4.79
CA ASN A 72 -1.87 -9.85 5.93
C ASN A 72 -1.65 -9.03 7.21
N GLN A 73 -0.41 -8.71 7.51
CA GLN A 73 -0.05 -7.98 8.72
C GLN A 73 -0.53 -6.52 8.67
N MET A 74 -0.42 -5.86 7.51
CA MET A 74 -0.92 -4.50 7.35
C MET A 74 -2.44 -4.45 7.47
N PHE A 75 -3.17 -5.37 6.85
CA PHE A 75 -4.63 -5.39 6.92
C PHE A 75 -5.11 -5.57 8.35
N GLN A 76 -4.51 -6.50 9.10
CA GLN A 76 -4.80 -6.67 10.52
C GLN A 76 -4.56 -5.38 11.31
N LEU A 77 -3.38 -4.77 11.15
CA LEU A 77 -3.04 -3.52 11.84
C LEU A 77 -4.01 -2.37 11.49
N GLN A 78 -4.39 -2.23 10.22
CA GLN A 78 -5.34 -1.21 9.78
C GLN A 78 -6.75 -1.45 10.34
N VAL A 79 -7.19 -2.71 10.42
CA VAL A 79 -8.48 -3.07 11.03
C VAL A 79 -8.49 -2.72 12.50
N GLU A 80 -7.45 -3.11 13.25
CA GLU A 80 -7.30 -2.78 14.66
C GLU A 80 -7.23 -1.26 14.90
N PHE A 81 -6.53 -0.53 14.03
CA PHE A 81 -6.49 0.93 14.05
C PHE A 81 -7.89 1.52 13.86
N CYS A 82 -8.62 1.11 12.83
CA CYS A 82 -9.98 1.61 12.56
C CYS A 82 -10.91 1.31 13.73
N LEU A 83 -10.94 0.07 14.21
CA LEU A 83 -11.80 -0.35 15.32
C LEU A 83 -11.50 0.44 16.59
N THR A 84 -10.24 0.73 16.89
CA THR A 84 -9.85 1.47 18.09
C THR A 84 -10.53 2.84 18.19
N PHE A 85 -10.66 3.54 17.07
CA PHE A 85 -11.32 4.84 17.03
C PHE A 85 -12.83 4.74 16.82
N MET A 86 -13.30 3.86 15.93
CA MET A 86 -14.73 3.67 15.67
C MET A 86 -15.50 3.19 16.90
N THR A 87 -14.91 2.32 17.70
CA THR A 87 -15.48 1.81 18.96
C THR A 87 -15.23 2.73 20.16
N LYS A 88 -14.59 3.89 19.93
CA LYS A 88 -14.25 4.88 20.95
C LYS A 88 -13.33 4.37 22.07
N ARG A 89 -12.61 3.25 21.88
CA ARG A 89 -11.53 2.82 22.79
C ARG A 89 -10.45 3.89 22.92
N LYS A 90 -10.23 4.66 21.85
CA LYS A 90 -9.42 5.87 21.87
C LYS A 90 -10.21 7.03 21.24
N LYS A 91 -10.05 8.22 21.79
CA LYS A 91 -10.63 9.44 21.23
C LYS A 91 -9.93 9.78 19.91
N LEU A 92 -10.71 10.10 18.89
CA LEU A 92 -10.20 10.65 17.62
C LEU A 92 -9.56 12.03 17.85
N PRO A 93 -8.50 12.37 17.10
CA PRO A 93 -8.08 13.75 16.93
C PRO A 93 -9.23 14.60 16.38
N SER A 94 -9.10 15.93 16.47
CA SER A 94 -10.06 16.82 15.81
C SER A 94 -10.01 16.64 14.29
N LYS A 95 -11.06 17.09 13.59
CA LYS A 95 -11.12 17.03 12.13
C LYS A 95 -9.96 17.82 11.51
N GLU A 96 -9.65 18.98 12.08
CA GLU A 96 -8.58 19.87 11.65
C GLU A 96 -7.21 19.19 11.80
N GLN A 97 -6.97 18.51 12.92
CA GLN A 97 -5.73 17.76 13.13
C GLN A 97 -5.57 16.61 12.13
N MET A 98 -6.65 15.86 11.85
CA MET A 98 -6.61 14.80 10.85
C MET A 98 -6.35 15.34 9.44
N LEU A 99 -6.95 16.50 9.10
CA LEU A 99 -6.72 17.18 7.82
C LEU A 99 -5.28 17.67 7.70
N GLU A 100 -4.73 18.30 8.74
CA GLU A 100 -3.35 18.78 8.75
C GLU A 100 -2.36 17.61 8.52
N GLU A 101 -2.53 16.50 9.25
CA GLU A 101 -1.69 15.31 9.06
C GLU A 101 -1.83 14.72 7.64
N TYR A 102 -3.05 14.67 7.10
CA TYR A 102 -3.31 14.20 5.74
C TYR A 102 -2.62 15.09 4.69
N GLU A 103 -2.76 16.41 4.79
CA GLU A 103 -2.15 17.34 3.83
C GLU A 103 -0.60 17.29 3.91
N LEU A 104 -0.03 17.13 5.11
CA LEU A 104 1.42 16.98 5.27
C LEU A 104 1.96 15.68 4.64
N ASP A 105 1.31 14.53 4.87
CA ASP A 105 1.70 13.26 4.24
C ASP A 105 1.61 13.35 2.71
N MET A 106 0.51 13.91 2.21
CA MET A 106 0.31 14.06 0.78
C MET A 106 1.32 15.05 0.16
N LEU A 107 1.63 16.16 0.84
CA LEU A 107 2.67 17.11 0.42
C LEU A 107 4.05 16.48 0.34
N GLU A 108 4.41 15.64 1.31
CA GLU A 108 5.67 14.89 1.29
C GLU A 108 5.76 13.98 0.05
N ARG A 109 4.65 13.33 -0.33
CA ARG A 109 4.58 12.47 -1.53
C ARG A 109 4.74 13.26 -2.82
N TRP A 110 4.06 14.40 -2.95
CA TRP A 110 4.15 15.23 -4.15
C TRP A 110 5.53 15.88 -4.30
N LYS A 111 6.16 16.29 -3.20
CA LYS A 111 7.55 16.80 -3.21
C LYS A 111 8.56 15.75 -3.70
N LYS A 112 8.26 14.46 -3.52
CA LYS A 112 9.05 13.34 -4.06
C LYS A 112 8.74 13.02 -5.54
N GLY A 113 7.90 13.81 -6.20
CA GLY A 113 7.51 13.62 -7.60
C GLY A 113 6.53 12.46 -7.83
N LEU A 114 5.84 11.97 -6.79
CA LEU A 114 4.84 10.93 -6.96
C LEU A 114 3.58 11.49 -7.64
N SER A 115 3.11 10.78 -8.66
CA SER A 115 1.83 11.09 -9.30
C SER A 115 0.65 10.84 -8.34
N LYS A 116 -0.50 11.46 -8.61
CA LYS A 116 -1.73 11.27 -7.79
C LYS A 116 -2.13 9.80 -7.65
N ARG A 117 -1.94 8.99 -8.70
CA ARG A 117 -2.18 7.53 -8.68
C ARG A 117 -1.35 6.79 -7.63
N LYS A 118 -0.22 7.36 -7.21
CA LYS A 118 0.65 6.85 -6.16
C LYS A 118 0.36 7.49 -4.79
N GLY A 119 -0.82 8.07 -4.59
CA GLY A 119 -1.22 8.70 -3.33
C GLY A 119 -1.14 7.78 -2.11
N HIS A 120 -1.32 6.46 -2.28
CA HIS A 120 -1.20 5.47 -1.21
C HIS A 120 0.12 4.67 -1.24
N PHE A 121 1.09 5.04 -2.09
CA PHE A 121 2.34 4.29 -2.22
C PHE A 121 3.30 4.56 -1.05
N LEU A 122 3.62 3.54 -0.24
CA LEU A 122 4.49 3.71 0.94
C LEU A 122 6.00 3.70 0.63
N GLY A 123 6.39 3.33 -0.59
CA GLY A 123 7.80 3.13 -0.96
C GLY A 123 8.21 1.66 -1.01
N HIS A 124 9.30 1.38 -1.72
CA HIS A 124 9.85 0.02 -1.88
C HIS A 124 10.69 -0.45 -0.69
N LYS A 125 11.18 0.48 0.13
CA LYS A 125 12.13 0.22 1.21
C LYS A 125 11.42 -0.20 2.49
N ALA A 126 12.02 -1.15 3.21
CA ALA A 126 11.51 -1.64 4.49
C ALA A 126 11.24 -0.51 5.48
N GLU A 127 12.15 0.45 5.56
CA GLU A 127 12.10 1.58 6.49
C GLU A 127 10.89 2.48 6.22
N ALA A 128 10.56 2.71 4.94
CA ALA A 128 9.44 3.56 4.56
C ALA A 128 8.09 2.91 4.91
N GLN A 129 7.96 1.60 4.69
CA GLN A 129 6.78 0.82 5.08
C GLN A 129 6.66 0.72 6.60
N LYS A 130 7.78 0.44 7.29
CA LYS A 130 7.84 0.31 8.76
C LYS A 130 7.45 1.62 9.46
N LYS A 131 7.88 2.77 8.93
CA LYS A 131 7.45 4.09 9.43
C LYS A 131 5.93 4.20 9.49
N TYR A 132 5.23 3.80 8.43
CA TYR A 132 3.75 3.83 8.39
C TYR A 132 3.14 2.89 9.43
N TYR A 133 3.64 1.65 9.53
CA TYR A 133 3.12 0.67 10.49
C TYR A 133 3.34 1.11 11.94
N ASP A 134 4.52 1.63 12.27
CA ASP A 134 4.83 2.12 13.60
C ASP A 134 3.99 3.33 13.99
N GLU A 135 3.73 4.24 13.05
CA GLU A 135 2.86 5.39 13.28
C GLU A 135 1.40 4.99 13.50
N LEU A 136 0.86 4.02 12.74
CA LEU A 136 -0.46 3.45 13.01
C LEU A 136 -0.54 2.85 14.41
N ALA A 137 0.42 1.99 14.75
CA ALA A 137 0.49 1.28 16.03
C ALA A 137 0.55 2.28 17.20
N LYS A 138 1.44 3.27 17.11
CA LYS A 138 1.59 4.35 18.10
C LYS A 138 0.32 5.18 18.25
N LYS A 139 -0.29 5.62 17.15
CA LYS A 139 -1.51 6.42 17.17
C LYS A 139 -2.70 5.66 17.78
N ALA A 140 -2.84 4.37 17.50
CA ALA A 140 -3.89 3.54 18.11
C ALA A 140 -3.52 2.96 19.48
N ASN A 141 -2.25 3.01 19.91
CA ASN A 141 -1.74 2.30 21.08
C ASN A 141 -2.00 0.79 21.02
N ILE A 142 -1.60 0.17 19.91
CA ILE A 142 -1.72 -1.26 19.61
C ILE A 142 -0.35 -1.84 19.26
N GLU A 143 -0.25 -3.18 19.18
CA GLU A 143 0.99 -3.85 18.79
C GLU A 143 1.33 -3.56 17.32
N GLY A 144 2.60 -3.27 17.04
CA GLY A 144 3.10 -3.01 15.70
C GLY A 144 3.54 -4.27 14.96
N ILE A 145 3.86 -4.13 13.67
CA ILE A 145 4.38 -5.24 12.87
C ILE A 145 5.86 -5.48 13.21
N LYS A 146 6.19 -6.73 13.56
CA LYS A 146 7.57 -7.15 13.87
C LYS A 146 8.54 -6.82 12.75
N SER A 147 9.72 -6.31 13.12
CA SER A 147 10.74 -5.85 12.18
C SER A 147 11.20 -6.95 11.21
N CYS A 148 11.32 -8.20 11.67
CA CYS A 148 11.71 -9.34 10.84
C CYS A 148 10.76 -9.55 9.67
N ILE A 149 9.45 -9.36 9.85
CA ILE A 149 8.44 -9.52 8.79
C ILE A 149 8.65 -8.49 7.67
N VAL A 150 8.87 -7.22 8.05
CA VAL A 150 9.09 -6.16 7.06
C VAL A 150 10.41 -6.37 6.33
N LYS A 151 11.46 -6.82 7.03
CA LYS A 151 12.75 -7.17 6.41
C LYS A 151 12.63 -8.36 5.45
N ILE A 152 11.86 -9.40 5.81
CA ILE A 152 11.57 -10.54 4.93
C ILE A 152 10.86 -10.08 3.66
N HIS A 153 9.82 -9.25 3.77
CA HIS A 153 9.09 -8.72 2.62
C HIS A 153 10.02 -7.92 1.67
N SER A 154 10.84 -7.03 2.24
CA SER A 154 11.83 -6.26 1.48
C SER A 154 12.84 -7.17 0.79
N HIS A 155 13.40 -8.15 1.52
CA HIS A 155 14.34 -9.13 0.95
C HIS A 155 13.69 -9.93 -0.19
N ALA A 156 12.47 -10.43 0.00
CA ALA A 156 11.74 -11.18 -1.02
C ALA A 156 11.48 -10.33 -2.27
N HIS A 157 11.16 -9.04 -2.11
CA HIS A 157 11.01 -8.11 -3.22
C HIS A 157 12.32 -7.92 -4.00
N LEU A 158 13.44 -7.70 -3.30
CA LEU A 158 14.76 -7.59 -3.94
C LEU A 158 15.17 -8.90 -4.61
N ASN A 159 14.93 -10.04 -3.97
CA ASN A 159 15.24 -11.37 -4.50
C ASN A 159 14.50 -11.59 -5.82
N ARG A 160 13.21 -11.27 -5.89
CA ARG A 160 12.42 -11.35 -7.13
C ARG A 160 12.99 -10.49 -8.25
N SER A 161 13.47 -9.28 -7.94
CA SER A 161 14.06 -8.39 -8.95
C SER A 161 15.40 -8.91 -9.48
N LYS A 162 16.21 -9.56 -8.63
CA LYS A 162 17.53 -10.12 -9.02
C LYS A 162 17.43 -11.50 -9.67
N HIS A 163 16.45 -12.29 -9.26
CA HIS A 163 16.37 -13.73 -9.49
C HIS A 163 14.98 -14.13 -10.02
N PHE A 164 14.50 -13.43 -11.05
CA PHE A 164 13.09 -13.47 -11.49
C PHE A 164 12.52 -14.87 -11.75
N THR A 165 13.33 -15.81 -12.25
CA THR A 165 12.89 -17.18 -12.58
C THR A 165 12.93 -18.14 -11.41
N ASN A 166 13.77 -17.91 -10.39
CA ASN A 166 14.04 -18.86 -9.30
C ASN A 166 13.92 -18.26 -7.89
N TYR A 167 13.45 -17.01 -7.74
CA TYR A 167 13.31 -16.34 -6.44
C TYR A 167 12.38 -17.05 -5.45
N ARG A 168 11.54 -17.99 -5.93
CA ARG A 168 10.65 -18.81 -5.11
C ARG A 168 11.32 -20.06 -4.54
N ASN A 169 12.54 -20.38 -4.97
CA ASN A 169 13.28 -21.57 -4.53
C ASN A 169 14.08 -21.31 -3.24
N VAL A 170 13.52 -20.50 -2.33
CA VAL A 170 14.13 -20.17 -1.04
C VAL A 170 13.11 -20.35 0.07
N LYS A 171 13.59 -20.70 1.25
CA LYS A 171 12.83 -20.80 2.50
C LYS A 171 13.30 -19.71 3.46
N TYR A 172 12.35 -18.99 4.04
CA TYR A 172 12.60 -18.03 5.12
C TYR A 172 12.29 -18.68 6.47
N THR A 173 13.20 -18.55 7.42
CA THR A 173 12.99 -19.00 8.81
C THR A 173 13.17 -17.80 9.74
N ILE A 174 12.14 -17.46 10.50
CA ILE A 174 12.18 -16.40 11.51
C ILE A 174 12.96 -16.91 12.72
N ILE A 175 13.93 -16.14 13.19
CA ILE A 175 14.74 -16.47 14.37
C ILE A 175 14.19 -15.71 15.58
N ASP A 176 13.92 -14.42 15.41
CA ASP A 176 13.36 -13.54 16.44
C ASP A 176 12.62 -12.36 15.80
N GLU A 177 12.24 -11.35 16.59
CA GLU A 177 11.48 -10.19 16.15
C GLU A 177 12.23 -9.28 15.16
N ASN A 178 13.55 -9.43 15.07
CA ASN A 178 14.44 -8.60 14.27
C ASN A 178 15.17 -9.38 13.18
N ASN A 179 15.33 -10.70 13.33
CA ASN A 179 16.22 -11.52 12.53
C ASN A 179 15.51 -12.70 11.86
N PHE A 180 16.02 -13.06 10.69
CA PHE A 180 15.60 -14.23 9.91
C PHE A 180 16.79 -14.77 9.14
N ILE A 181 16.70 -16.03 8.72
CA ILE A 181 17.65 -16.65 7.80
C ILE A 181 16.95 -17.07 6.50
N VAL A 182 17.72 -17.16 5.43
CA VAL A 182 17.28 -17.63 4.11
C VAL A 182 18.10 -18.86 3.74
N SER A 183 17.43 -19.94 3.38
CA SER A 183 18.05 -21.17 2.88
C SER A 183 17.45 -21.55 1.53
N PRO A 184 18.11 -22.41 0.73
CA PRO A 184 17.45 -23.04 -0.41
C PRO A 184 16.19 -23.81 0.01
N LEU A 185 15.21 -23.87 -0.88
CA LEU A 185 14.08 -24.80 -0.75
C LEU A 185 14.60 -26.21 -1.09
N GLN A 186 14.49 -27.15 -0.15
CA GLN A 186 14.82 -28.55 -0.38
C GLN A 186 13.83 -29.22 -1.33
#